data_AF-A0A0J1D461-F1
#
_entry.id   AF-A0A0J1D461-F1
#
_cell.length_a   1.000
_cell.length_b   1.000
_cell.length_c   1.000
_cell.angle_alpha   90.00
_cell.angle_beta   90.00
_cell.angle_gamma   90.00
#
_symmetry.space_group_name_H-M   'P 1'
#
loop_
_entity.id
_entity.type
_entity.pdbx_description
1 polymer ?
#
loop_
_entity_poly.entity_id
_entity_poly.type
_entity_poly.pdbx_seq_one_letter_code
_entity_poly.pdbx_strand_id
1 'polypeptide(L)' 'MVQPIAVAEESASLGVMLLDLATLGDRQVDEQTRAFASLCEPVVIVVLGALVSGLVVAMYLPIVQLGNVV' A
#
# COMPACT_ATOMS: atom_id res chain seq x y z
N MET A 1 -25.65 -1.30 4.99
CA MET A 1 -25.54 -1.70 6.40
C MET A 1 -26.87 -1.68 7.18
N VAL A 2 -27.90 -0.91 6.79
CA VAL A 2 -29.15 -0.81 7.60
C VAL A 2 -30.10 -2.02 7.44
N GLN A 3 -30.23 -2.59 6.25
CA GLN A 3 -31.07 -3.78 6.00
C GLN A 3 -30.71 -5.02 6.82
N PRO A 4 -29.43 -5.41 7.01
CA PRO A 4 -29.10 -6.58 7.83
C PRO A 4 -29.39 -6.34 9.32
N ILE A 5 -29.24 -5.11 9.81
CA ILE A 5 -29.49 -4.76 11.22
C ILE A 5 -30.97 -4.90 11.58
N ALA A 6 -31.86 -4.48 10.68
CA ALA A 6 -33.31 -4.65 10.85
C ALA A 6 -33.73 -6.14 10.89
N VAL A 7 -33.08 -7.01 10.11
CA VAL A 7 -33.35 -8.46 10.08
C VAL A 7 -32.82 -9.19 11.34
N ALA A 8 -31.70 -8.73 11.89
CA ALA A 8 -31.10 -9.32 13.10
C ALA A 8 -31.82 -8.93 14.40
N GLU A 9 -32.49 -7.77 14.42
CA GLU A 9 -33.33 -7.34 15.53
C GLU A 9 -34.63 -8.15 15.62
N GLU A 10 -35.23 -8.48 14.46
CA GLU A 10 -36.42 -9.34 14.36
C GLU A 10 -36.13 -10.82 14.70
N SER A 11 -34.89 -11.29 14.48
CA SER A 11 -34.47 -12.69 14.70
C SER A 11 -33.85 -12.97 16.07
N ALA A 12 -33.78 -11.97 16.97
CA ALA A 12 -33.04 -12.03 18.24
C ALA A 12 -31.55 -12.45 18.08
N SER A 13 -30.95 -12.21 16.91
CA SER A 13 -29.60 -12.66 16.53
C SER A 13 -28.57 -11.51 16.47
N LEU A 14 -28.93 -10.34 17.01
CA LEU A 14 -28.09 -9.14 17.08
C LEU A 14 -26.65 -9.42 17.56
N GLY A 15 -26.48 -10.26 18.58
CA GLY A 15 -25.15 -10.63 19.09
C GLY A 15 -24.29 -11.39 18.07
N VAL A 16 -24.90 -12.28 17.29
CA VAL A 16 -24.20 -13.02 16.22
C VAL A 16 -23.83 -12.07 15.08
N MET A 17 -24.71 -11.12 14.75
CA MET A 17 -24.45 -10.20 13.66
C MET A 17 -23.40 -9.12 14.00
N LEU A 18 -23.33 -8.68 15.26
CA LEU A 18 -22.26 -7.79 15.73
C LEU A 18 -20.89 -8.46 15.69
N LEU A 19 -20.82 -9.76 15.99
CA LEU A 19 -19.60 -10.54 15.85
C LEU A 19 -19.19 -10.68 14.37
N ASP A 20 -20.17 -10.88 13.49
CA ASP A 20 -19.93 -10.96 12.04
C ASP A 20 -19.44 -9.62 11.48
N LEU A 21 -20.03 -8.49 11.92
CA LEU A 21 -19.54 -7.15 11.57
C LEU A 21 -18.13 -6.88 12.11
N ALA A 22 -17.80 -7.32 13.33
CA ALA A 22 -16.45 -7.20 13.87
C ALA A 22 -15.43 -7.98 13.04
N THR A 23 -15.74 -9.23 12.68
CA THR A 23 -14.85 -10.05 11.84
C THR A 23 -14.73 -9.54 10.40
N LEU A 24 -15.80 -8.95 9.84
CA LEU A 24 -15.74 -8.27 8.54
C LEU A 24 -14.86 -7.01 8.61
N GLY A 25 -14.98 -6.24 9.69
CA GLY A 25 -14.14 -5.07 9.94
C GLY A 25 -12.66 -5.43 10.03
N ASP A 26 -12.31 -6.44 10.82
CA ASP A 26 -10.93 -6.93 10.94
C ASP A 26 -10.37 -7.38 9.59
N ARG A 27 -11.13 -8.17 8.82
CA ARG A 27 -10.71 -8.58 7.47
C ARG A 27 -10.49 -7.40 6.54
N GLN A 28 -11.36 -6.41 6.59
CA GLN A 28 -11.27 -5.23 5.73
C GLN A 28 -10.07 -4.34 6.10
N VAL A 29 -9.71 -4.28 7.38
CA VAL A 29 -8.48 -3.61 7.84
C VAL A 29 -7.24 -4.40 7.41
N ASP A 30 -7.27 -5.72 7.53
CA ASP A 30 -6.14 -6.59 7.20
C ASP A 30 -5.86 -6.60 5.67
N GLU A 31 -6.91 -6.66 4.84
CA GLU A 31 -6.79 -6.54 3.38
C GLU A 31 -6.22 -5.18 2.95
N GLN A 32 -6.70 -4.09 3.55
CA GLN A 32 -6.15 -2.76 3.29
C GLN A 32 -4.67 -2.68 3.69
N THR A 33 -4.33 -3.18 4.88
CA THR A 33 -2.95 -3.21 5.37
C THR A 33 -2.04 -4.02 4.45
N ARG A 34 -2.51 -5.16 3.95
CA ARG A 34 -1.78 -6.01 3.01
C ARG A 34 -1.57 -5.33 1.66
N ALA A 35 -2.58 -4.60 1.17
CA ALA A 35 -2.46 -3.80 -0.05
C ALA A 35 -1.40 -2.70 0.12
N PHE A 36 -1.40 -1.96 1.24
CA PHE A 36 -0.37 -0.96 1.53
C PHE A 36 1.03 -1.57 1.63
N ALA A 37 1.16 -2.70 2.34
CA ALA A 37 2.43 -3.41 2.46
C ALA A 37 2.97 -3.89 1.10
N SER A 38 2.08 -4.38 0.22
CA SER A 38 2.46 -4.82 -1.14
C SER A 38 2.97 -3.69 -2.04
N LEU A 39 2.58 -2.44 -1.75
CA LEU A 39 3.05 -1.26 -2.48
C LEU A 39 4.34 -0.68 -1.88
N CYS A 40 4.65 -0.95 -0.61
CA CYS A 40 5.91 -0.52 0.00
C CYS A 40 7.13 -1.16 -0.69
N GLU A 41 7.05 -2.45 -1.05
CA GLU A 41 8.14 -3.15 -1.73
C GLU A 41 8.56 -2.50 -3.06
N PRO A 42 7.65 -2.25 -4.03
CA PRO A 42 8.02 -1.57 -5.28
C PRO A 42 8.46 -0.12 -5.06
N VAL A 43 7.91 0.60 -4.07
CA VAL A 43 8.34 1.97 -3.75
C VAL A 43 9.81 2.00 -3.32
N VAL A 44 10.23 1.08 -2.47
CA VAL A 44 11.64 0.98 -2.04
C VAL A 44 12.56 0.71 -3.23
N ILE A 45 12.17 -0.20 -4.13
CA ILE A 45 12.95 -0.52 -5.34
C ILE A 45 13.08 0.71 -6.25
N VAL A 46 12.00 1.48 -6.45
CA VAL A 46 12.03 2.70 -7.27
C VAL A 46 12.94 3.77 -6.66
N VAL A 47 12.89 3.96 -5.34
CA VAL A 47 13.75 4.94 -4.64
C VAL A 47 15.22 4.53 -4.75
N LEU A 48 15.56 3.28 -4.49
CA LEU A 48 16.93 2.78 -4.63
C LEU A 48 17.42 2.89 -6.08
N GLY A 49 16.58 2.54 -7.06
CA GLY A 49 16.89 2.68 -8.48
C GLY A 49 17.16 4.14 -8.88
N ALA A 50 16.35 5.08 -8.38
CA ALA A 50 16.56 6.51 -8.63
C ALA A 50 17.87 7.01 -8.01
N LEU A 51 18.20 6.60 -6.78
CA LEU A 51 19.46 6.96 -6.12
C LEU A 51 20.68 6.43 -6.89
N VAL A 52 20.67 5.15 -7.27
CA VAL A 52 21.76 4.54 -8.04
C VAL A 52 21.90 5.17 -9.42
N SER A 53 20.77 5.38 -10.13
CA SER A 53 20.76 6.05 -11.43
C SER A 53 21.30 7.48 -11.33
N GLY A 54 20.89 8.24 -10.31
CA GLY A 54 21.41 9.58 -10.04
C GLY A 54 22.92 9.60 -9.80
N LEU A 55 23.44 8.62 -9.04
CA LEU A 55 24.87 8.49 -8.81
C LEU A 55 25.65 8.21 -10.10
N VAL A 56 25.14 7.31 -10.94
CA VAL A 56 25.76 6.99 -12.23
C VAL A 56 25.79 8.24 -13.11
N VAL A 57 24.68 8.96 -13.25
CA VAL A 57 24.64 10.20 -14.04
C VAL A 57 25.62 11.23 -13.48
N ALA A 58 25.69 11.42 -12.16
CA ALA A 58 26.61 12.34 -11.51
C ALA A 58 28.08 12.01 -11.77
N MET A 59 28.43 10.73 -11.91
CA MET A 59 29.80 10.30 -12.26
C MET A 59 30.11 10.42 -13.75
N TYR A 60 29.12 10.21 -14.64
CA TYR A 60 29.32 10.30 -16.09
C TYR A 60 29.31 11.74 -16.62
N LEU A 61 28.47 12.62 -16.06
CA LEU A 61 28.35 14.02 -16.46
C LEU A 61 29.69 14.78 -16.50
N PRO A 62 30.59 14.71 -15.50
CA PRO A 62 31.89 15.37 -15.55
C PRO A 62 32.82 14.77 -16.61
N ILE A 63 32.76 13.46 -16.86
CA ILE A 63 33.55 12.81 -17.92
C ILE A 63 33.14 13.35 -19.29
N VAL A 64 31.83 13.50 -19.52
CA VAL A 64 31.29 14.07 -20.76
C VAL A 64 31.70 15.53 -20.93
N GLN A 65 31.67 16.33 -19.85
CA GLN A 65 32.11 17.72 -19.91
C GLN A 65 33.59 17.85 -20.26
N LEU A 66 34.47 17.00 -19.72
CA LEU A 66 35.90 16.99 -20.06
C LEU A 66 36.17 16.61 -21.52
N GLY A 67 35.35 15.72 -22.10
CA GLY A 67 35.44 15.36 -23.52
C GLY A 67 34.99 16.47 -24.49
N ASN A 68 34.22 17.45 -24.03
CA ASN A 68 33.72 18.57 -24.82
C ASN A 68 34.69 19.78 -24.83
N VAL A 69 35.82 19.72 -24.11
CA VAL A 69 36.78 20.83 -24.02
C VAL A 69 37.96 20.68 -25.01
N VAL A 70 37.88 19.73 -25.95
CA VAL A 70 38.87 19.53 -27.04
C VAL A 70 38.25 19.79 -28.41
#